data_AF-A0A1M6FYN8-F1
#
_entry.id   AF-A0A1M6FYN8-F1
#
_cell.length_a   1.000
_cell.length_b   1.000
_cell.length_c   1.000
_cell.angle_alpha   90.00
_cell.angle_beta   90.00
_cell.angle_gamma   90.00
#
_symmetry.space_group_name_H-M   'P 1'
#
loop_
_entity.id
_entity.type
_entity.pdbx_description
1 polymer ?
#
loop_
_entity_poly.entity_id
_entity_poly.type
_entity_poly.pdbx_seq_one_letter_code
_entity_poly.pdbx_strand_id
1 'polypeptide(L)'
;MLKHMKLLNIPTVLTIILSLTMVKAQKIDKQSVEASMVKAMEWQEQHPIFTSAPTDWTNGAYYVGVSKAHEATNNPIFSAALKTMGYRNHWKPWKRFYHADDIIISYSYLYVNEIRKGMVDLEPTEQFILDHLYKPHPWREGVEGKDQKILWWWCDALFMAPPVLTAYAKLTGEDRYLDEMHKLYMETYDLLYDKEEHLFARDIRFLWTGSPDDLKEKNGKKIFWSRGNGWVLGGLALVLEDMPEDYEHREFYVNLYKEMAQKIKEVQHADGLWRTSLLSPESYDHGEVSGSGFYTFALAWGVNQGLLNAKEYVPVVKKAWTALQKCQKENGMVGWVQDIGASPEPASADSWQNFGTGAFLLAGSEILKMDK
;
A
#
# COMPACT_ATOMS: atom_id res chain seq x y z
N MET A 1 44.79 -79.27 -12.85
CA MET A 1 44.50 -78.32 -13.94
C MET A 1 43.56 -77.25 -13.41
N LEU A 2 44.09 -76.05 -13.22
CA LEU A 2 43.42 -74.89 -12.62
C LEU A 2 42.28 -74.37 -13.51
N LYS A 3 41.13 -74.05 -12.91
CA LYS A 3 40.18 -73.06 -13.46
C LYS A 3 40.16 -71.85 -12.53
N HIS A 4 40.71 -70.74 -13.02
CA HIS A 4 40.64 -69.41 -12.40
C HIS A 4 39.24 -68.82 -12.60
N MET A 5 38.57 -68.44 -11.52
CA MET A 5 37.36 -67.63 -11.54
C MET A 5 37.74 -66.22 -11.10
N LYS A 6 37.81 -65.28 -12.05
CA LYS A 6 38.02 -63.85 -11.78
C LYS A 6 36.68 -63.21 -11.45
N LEU A 7 36.52 -62.71 -10.23
CA LEU A 7 35.46 -61.78 -9.85
C LEU A 7 35.80 -60.39 -10.41
N LEU A 8 34.96 -59.87 -11.31
CA LEU A 8 34.99 -58.48 -11.74
C LEU A 8 34.15 -57.65 -10.75
N ASN A 9 34.80 -56.76 -9.99
CA ASN A 9 34.13 -55.69 -9.25
C ASN A 9 33.78 -54.58 -10.25
N ILE A 10 32.48 -54.35 -10.47
CA ILE A 10 31.97 -53.18 -11.19
C ILE A 10 31.54 -52.15 -10.13
N PRO A 11 32.09 -50.93 -10.11
CA PRO A 11 31.61 -49.90 -9.20
C PRO A 11 30.30 -49.32 -9.74
N THR A 12 29.23 -49.46 -8.96
CA THR A 12 27.93 -48.83 -9.22
C THR A 12 28.08 -47.33 -8.97
N VAL A 13 28.30 -46.55 -10.02
CA VAL A 13 28.23 -45.08 -9.96
C VAL A 13 26.75 -44.69 -9.91
N LEU A 14 26.29 -44.29 -8.72
CA LEU A 14 24.96 -43.75 -8.52
C LEU A 14 24.96 -42.27 -8.95
N THR A 15 24.61 -42.02 -10.20
CA THR A 15 24.45 -40.66 -10.73
C THR A 15 23.15 -40.07 -10.18
N ILE A 16 23.26 -39.24 -9.15
CA ILE A 16 22.14 -38.41 -8.68
C ILE A 16 21.91 -37.33 -9.73
N ILE A 17 20.89 -37.52 -10.57
CA ILE A 17 20.41 -36.50 -11.49
C ILE A 17 19.62 -35.49 -10.66
N LEU A 18 20.28 -34.42 -10.24
CA LEU A 18 19.62 -33.24 -9.69
C LEU A 18 18.86 -32.58 -10.85
N SER A 19 17.56 -32.86 -10.97
CA SER A 19 16.69 -32.18 -11.93
C SER A 19 16.50 -30.73 -11.46
N LEU A 20 17.36 -29.83 -11.93
CA LEU A 20 17.12 -28.40 -11.92
C LEU A 20 15.94 -28.13 -12.86
N THR A 21 14.73 -28.13 -12.32
CA THR A 21 13.59 -27.51 -12.98
C THR A 21 13.85 -26.01 -13.00
N MET A 22 14.41 -25.52 -14.12
CA MET A 22 14.32 -24.10 -14.44
C MET A 22 12.83 -23.77 -14.53
N VAL A 23 12.30 -23.15 -13.47
CA VAL A 23 11.02 -22.45 -13.54
C VAL A 23 11.24 -21.32 -14.52
N LYS A 24 10.84 -21.51 -15.78
CA LYS A 24 10.68 -20.38 -16.70
C LYS A 24 9.74 -19.41 -16.02
N ALA A 25 10.21 -18.19 -15.75
CA ALA A 25 9.39 -17.12 -15.21
C ALA A 25 8.16 -16.98 -16.11
N GLN A 26 6.97 -17.26 -15.57
CA GLN A 26 5.72 -17.12 -16.30
C GLN A 26 5.56 -15.64 -16.65
N LYS A 27 5.38 -15.36 -17.94
CA LYS A 27 5.17 -13.99 -18.43
C LYS A 27 3.87 -13.46 -17.82
N ILE A 28 3.87 -12.21 -17.35
CA ILE A 28 2.66 -11.55 -16.86
C ILE A 28 1.64 -11.49 -18.00
N ASP A 29 0.48 -12.08 -17.78
CA ASP A 29 -0.65 -11.99 -18.71
C ASP A 29 -1.44 -10.71 -18.42
N LYS A 30 -1.11 -9.64 -19.14
CA LYS A 30 -1.71 -8.32 -18.93
C LYS A 30 -3.24 -8.33 -19.11
N GLN A 31 -3.78 -9.15 -20.01
CA GLN A 31 -5.25 -9.25 -20.20
C GLN A 31 -5.92 -9.90 -18.99
N SER A 32 -5.32 -10.96 -18.44
CA SER A 32 -5.81 -11.61 -17.23
C SER A 32 -5.74 -10.68 -16.01
N VAL A 33 -4.66 -9.90 -15.88
CA VAL A 33 -4.51 -8.91 -14.81
C VAL A 33 -5.62 -7.84 -14.87
N GLU A 34 -5.83 -7.24 -16.04
CA GLU A 34 -6.89 -6.23 -16.21
C GLU A 34 -8.28 -6.83 -15.95
N ALA A 35 -8.58 -8.02 -16.47
CA ALA A 35 -9.85 -8.70 -16.24
C ALA A 35 -10.10 -8.98 -14.75
N SER A 36 -9.06 -9.40 -14.00
CA SER A 36 -9.12 -9.55 -12.54
C SER A 36 -9.41 -8.23 -11.83
N MET A 37 -8.78 -7.13 -12.25
CA MET A 37 -9.03 -5.80 -11.69
C MET A 37 -10.47 -5.33 -11.95
N VAL A 38 -10.97 -5.51 -13.17
CA VAL A 38 -12.36 -5.16 -13.52
C VAL A 38 -13.33 -5.95 -12.64
N LYS A 39 -13.16 -7.27 -12.53
CA LYS A 39 -14.02 -8.11 -11.65
C LYS A 39 -13.97 -7.68 -10.19
N ALA A 40 -12.80 -7.31 -9.67
CA ALA A 40 -12.65 -6.83 -8.30
C ALA A 40 -13.44 -5.54 -8.06
N MET A 41 -13.31 -4.57 -8.98
CA MET A 41 -14.06 -3.32 -8.91
C MET A 41 -15.57 -3.57 -9.06
N GLU A 42 -16.01 -4.35 -10.05
CA GLU A 42 -17.43 -4.65 -10.27
C GLU A 42 -18.08 -5.31 -9.06
N TRP A 43 -17.36 -6.25 -8.42
CA TRP A 43 -17.82 -6.87 -7.19
C TRP A 43 -17.94 -5.83 -6.08
N GLN A 44 -16.95 -4.95 -5.90
CA GLN A 44 -16.96 -3.93 -4.85
C GLN A 44 -18.03 -2.86 -5.06
N GLU A 45 -18.28 -2.42 -6.30
CA GLU A 45 -19.36 -1.48 -6.63
C GLU A 45 -20.75 -2.07 -6.36
N GLN A 46 -20.90 -3.39 -6.41
CA GLN A 46 -22.14 -4.09 -6.02
C GLN A 46 -22.27 -4.30 -4.50
N HIS A 47 -21.20 -4.12 -3.74
CA HIS A 47 -21.15 -4.27 -2.29
C HIS A 47 -20.60 -2.99 -1.62
N PRO A 48 -21.28 -1.84 -1.78
CA PRO A 48 -20.80 -0.59 -1.21
C PRO A 48 -20.73 -0.67 0.32
N ILE A 49 -19.64 -0.18 0.90
CA ILE A 49 -19.38 -0.14 2.33
C ILE A 49 -18.67 1.16 2.70
N PHE A 50 -18.86 1.62 3.93
CA PHE A 50 -18.15 2.74 4.55
C PHE A 50 -18.19 2.59 6.07
N THR A 51 -17.30 3.29 6.78
CA THR A 51 -17.35 3.34 8.24
C THR A 51 -18.26 4.45 8.75
N SER A 52 -18.07 5.67 8.24
CA SER A 52 -18.77 6.87 8.69
C SER A 52 -19.55 7.52 7.55
N ALA A 53 -19.01 7.48 6.32
CA ALA A 53 -19.64 8.12 5.17
C ALA A 53 -19.09 7.60 3.84
N PRO A 54 -19.84 7.74 2.73
CA PRO A 54 -19.33 7.43 1.38
C PRO A 54 -18.07 8.20 0.96
N THR A 55 -17.71 9.27 1.66
CA THR A 55 -16.52 10.11 1.43
C THR A 55 -15.42 9.89 2.48
N ASP A 56 -15.56 8.91 3.38
CA ASP A 56 -14.54 8.59 4.36
C ASP A 56 -13.32 7.89 3.74
N TRP A 57 -12.29 7.67 4.58
CA TRP A 57 -11.02 7.11 4.14
C TRP A 57 -11.11 5.73 3.50
N THR A 58 -12.10 4.92 3.88
CA THR A 58 -12.26 3.56 3.36
C THR A 58 -12.58 3.61 1.87
N ASN A 59 -13.49 4.52 1.49
CA ASN A 59 -13.82 4.78 0.10
C ASN A 59 -12.73 5.59 -0.59
N GLY A 60 -12.09 6.52 0.12
CA GLY A 60 -10.95 7.25 -0.42
C GLY A 60 -9.86 6.31 -0.93
N ALA A 61 -9.35 5.42 -0.08
CA ALA A 61 -8.34 4.44 -0.45
C ALA A 61 -8.80 3.50 -1.58
N TYR A 62 -10.06 3.08 -1.57
CA TYR A 62 -10.64 2.31 -2.66
C TYR A 62 -10.57 3.05 -4.01
N TYR A 63 -11.04 4.30 -4.06
CA TYR A 63 -11.08 5.08 -5.29
C TYR A 63 -9.70 5.61 -5.73
N VAL A 64 -8.69 5.66 -4.85
CA VAL A 64 -7.29 5.79 -5.28
C VAL A 64 -6.89 4.60 -6.16
N GLY A 65 -7.21 3.37 -5.72
CA GLY A 65 -6.98 2.16 -6.52
C GLY A 65 -7.71 2.16 -7.85
N VAL A 66 -8.98 2.60 -7.87
CA VAL A 66 -9.75 2.77 -9.13
C VAL A 66 -9.10 3.82 -10.04
N SER A 67 -8.55 4.91 -9.48
CA SER A 67 -7.85 5.95 -10.24
C SER A 67 -6.59 5.42 -10.92
N LYS A 68 -5.71 4.73 -10.18
CA LYS A 68 -4.51 4.13 -10.77
C LYS A 68 -4.83 2.97 -11.73
N ALA A 69 -5.92 2.23 -11.50
CA ALA A 69 -6.43 1.23 -12.44
C ALA A 69 -6.86 1.87 -13.77
N HIS A 70 -7.59 2.99 -13.72
CA HIS A 70 -7.95 3.74 -14.93
C HIS A 70 -6.69 4.25 -15.65
N GLU A 71 -5.73 4.82 -14.93
CA GLU A 71 -4.48 5.34 -15.50
C GLU A 71 -3.68 4.25 -16.22
N ALA A 72 -3.57 3.05 -15.64
CA ALA A 72 -2.81 1.95 -16.23
C ALA A 72 -3.50 1.30 -17.45
N THR A 73 -4.82 1.39 -17.56
CA THR A 73 -5.61 0.61 -18.55
C THR A 73 -6.28 1.49 -19.61
N ASN A 74 -6.55 2.76 -19.31
CA ASN A 74 -7.49 3.62 -20.02
C ASN A 74 -8.89 3.00 -20.19
N ASN A 75 -9.24 2.01 -19.38
CA ASN A 75 -10.51 1.30 -19.51
C ASN A 75 -11.66 2.17 -18.94
N PRO A 76 -12.65 2.56 -19.76
CA PRO A 76 -13.67 3.53 -19.37
C PRO A 76 -14.52 3.10 -18.19
N ILE A 77 -14.57 1.80 -17.85
CA ILE A 77 -15.34 1.29 -16.71
C ILE A 77 -14.86 1.89 -15.37
N PHE A 78 -13.54 2.01 -15.19
CA PHE A 78 -12.96 2.64 -13.99
C PHE A 78 -13.30 4.14 -13.95
N SER A 79 -13.21 4.84 -15.08
CA SER A 79 -13.60 6.26 -15.15
C SER A 79 -15.09 6.48 -14.88
N ALA A 80 -15.94 5.51 -15.24
CA ALA A 80 -17.37 5.59 -14.99
C ALA A 80 -17.68 5.44 -13.48
N ALA A 81 -17.00 4.52 -12.79
CA ALA A 81 -17.09 4.38 -11.34
C ALA A 81 -16.64 5.67 -10.62
N LEU A 82 -15.51 6.26 -11.02
CA LEU A 82 -15.00 7.52 -10.45
C LEU A 82 -15.98 8.68 -10.63
N LYS A 83 -16.54 8.86 -11.82
CA LYS A 83 -17.54 9.91 -12.10
C LYS A 83 -18.83 9.68 -11.30
N THR A 84 -19.30 8.44 -11.23
CA THR A 84 -20.51 8.06 -10.49
C THR A 84 -20.34 8.39 -9.00
N MET A 85 -19.20 8.02 -8.42
CA MET A 85 -18.83 8.38 -7.06
C MET A 85 -18.77 9.90 -6.86
N GLY A 86 -18.09 10.62 -7.77
CA GLY A 86 -17.98 12.08 -7.71
C GLY A 86 -19.32 12.80 -7.71
N TYR A 87 -20.24 12.41 -8.61
CA TYR A 87 -21.59 12.95 -8.65
C TYR A 87 -22.40 12.62 -7.40
N ARG A 88 -22.31 11.38 -6.89
CA ARG A 88 -22.97 10.95 -5.65
C ARG A 88 -22.51 11.77 -4.45
N ASN A 89 -21.22 12.10 -4.40
CA ASN A 89 -20.61 12.81 -3.28
C ASN A 89 -20.63 14.33 -3.45
N HIS A 90 -21.17 14.84 -4.56
CA HIS A 90 -21.10 16.25 -4.95
C HIS A 90 -19.67 16.81 -4.91
N TRP A 91 -18.66 15.97 -5.24
CA TRP A 91 -17.24 16.32 -5.22
C TRP A 91 -16.72 16.86 -3.88
N LYS A 92 -17.36 16.49 -2.76
CA LYS A 92 -16.97 16.96 -1.43
C LYS A 92 -16.08 15.94 -0.70
N PRO A 93 -15.00 16.38 -0.04
CA PRO A 93 -14.35 15.56 0.99
C PRO A 93 -15.30 15.35 2.19
N TRP A 94 -14.87 14.55 3.17
CA TRP A 94 -15.59 14.50 4.44
C TRP A 94 -15.32 15.74 5.30
N LYS A 95 -15.77 15.78 6.54
CA LYS A 95 -16.08 17.06 7.22
C LYS A 95 -15.03 17.54 8.22
N ARG A 96 -14.20 16.65 8.76
CA ARG A 96 -13.26 16.96 9.85
C ARG A 96 -11.97 17.46 9.24
N PHE A 97 -11.88 18.76 8.99
CA PHE A 97 -10.70 19.39 8.37
C PHE A 97 -9.38 19.08 9.09
N TYR A 98 -9.40 18.76 10.38
CA TYR A 98 -8.20 18.41 11.15
C TYR A 98 -7.81 16.92 11.05
N HIS A 99 -8.57 16.08 10.34
CA HIS A 99 -8.38 14.63 10.30
C HIS A 99 -7.98 14.20 8.88
N ALA A 100 -6.77 13.63 8.73
CA ALA A 100 -6.23 13.25 7.42
C ALA A 100 -7.14 12.28 6.64
N ASP A 101 -7.79 11.33 7.31
CA ASP A 101 -8.80 10.42 6.72
C ASP A 101 -9.88 11.10 5.87
N ASP A 102 -10.24 12.34 6.19
CA ASP A 102 -11.39 13.00 5.57
C ASP A 102 -11.06 13.62 4.21
N ILE A 103 -9.76 13.66 3.83
CA ILE A 103 -9.31 14.28 2.58
C ILE A 103 -9.04 13.29 1.45
N ILE A 104 -8.69 12.03 1.74
CA ILE A 104 -8.13 11.09 0.75
C ILE A 104 -9.03 10.83 -0.45
N ILE A 105 -10.36 10.92 -0.30
CA ILE A 105 -11.31 10.83 -1.43
C ILE A 105 -11.02 11.89 -2.51
N SER A 106 -10.46 13.03 -2.12
CA SER A 106 -10.07 14.12 -3.02
C SER A 106 -8.96 13.74 -4.00
N TYR A 107 -8.14 12.71 -3.71
CA TYR A 107 -7.17 12.19 -4.68
C TYR A 107 -7.88 11.81 -5.99
N SER A 108 -9.01 11.10 -5.87
CA SER A 108 -9.81 10.69 -7.02
C SER A 108 -10.50 11.87 -7.70
N TYR A 109 -10.89 12.92 -6.96
CA TYR A 109 -11.45 14.15 -7.54
C TYR A 109 -10.42 14.91 -8.38
N LEU A 110 -9.21 15.07 -7.85
CA LEU A 110 -8.08 15.68 -8.56
C LEU A 110 -7.75 14.89 -9.83
N TYR A 111 -7.71 13.57 -9.74
CA TYR A 111 -7.51 12.69 -10.89
C TYR A 111 -8.60 12.83 -11.95
N VAL A 112 -9.89 12.86 -11.57
CA VAL A 112 -10.98 13.08 -12.54
C VAL A 112 -10.87 14.46 -13.21
N ASN A 113 -10.46 15.49 -12.47
CA ASN A 113 -10.24 16.82 -13.04
C ASN A 113 -9.07 16.85 -14.05
N GLU A 114 -8.01 16.09 -13.80
CA GLU A 114 -6.87 15.96 -14.72
C GLU A 114 -7.29 15.33 -16.06
N ILE A 115 -8.03 14.22 -16.03
CA ILE A 115 -8.48 13.55 -17.26
C ILE A 115 -9.64 14.28 -17.96
N ARG A 116 -10.40 15.14 -17.25
CA ARG A 116 -11.48 15.94 -17.82
C ARG A 116 -11.67 17.26 -17.08
N LYS A 117 -10.93 18.29 -17.55
CA LYS A 117 -11.01 19.66 -17.01
C LYS A 117 -12.45 20.20 -17.00
N GLY A 118 -12.83 20.86 -15.91
CA GLY A 118 -14.14 21.51 -15.74
C GLY A 118 -15.30 20.58 -15.38
N MET A 119 -15.04 19.27 -15.18
CA MET A 119 -16.05 18.32 -14.70
C MET A 119 -16.25 18.34 -13.19
N VAL A 120 -15.19 18.67 -12.45
CA VAL A 120 -15.13 18.54 -11.00
C VAL A 120 -15.18 19.92 -10.38
N ASP A 121 -16.03 20.10 -9.37
CA ASP A 121 -15.97 21.24 -8.47
C ASP A 121 -14.89 20.98 -7.42
N LEU A 122 -13.74 21.65 -7.54
CA LEU A 122 -12.61 21.48 -6.64
C LEU A 122 -12.60 22.47 -5.47
N GLU A 123 -13.53 23.43 -5.41
CA GLU A 123 -13.62 24.39 -4.30
C GLU A 123 -13.70 23.68 -2.93
N PRO A 124 -14.48 22.59 -2.74
CA PRO A 124 -14.50 21.87 -1.47
C PRO A 124 -13.17 21.22 -1.09
N THR A 125 -12.42 20.69 -2.07
CA THR A 125 -11.09 20.10 -1.85
C THR A 125 -10.09 21.18 -1.47
N GLU A 126 -10.06 22.30 -2.20
CA GLU A 126 -9.21 23.45 -1.90
C GLU A 126 -9.45 23.99 -0.49
N GLN A 127 -10.72 24.23 -0.13
CA GLN A 127 -11.05 24.72 1.20
C GLN A 127 -10.66 23.74 2.30
N PHE A 128 -10.83 22.43 2.07
CA PHE A 128 -10.37 21.41 3.02
C PHE A 128 -8.84 21.48 3.18
N ILE A 129 -8.07 21.56 2.09
CA ILE A 129 -6.60 21.65 2.14
C ILE A 129 -6.18 22.88 2.95
N LEU A 130 -6.76 24.05 2.66
CA LEU A 130 -6.44 25.29 3.38
C LEU A 130 -6.75 25.17 4.87
N ASP A 131 -7.92 24.64 5.24
CA ASP A 131 -8.27 24.42 6.65
C ASP A 131 -7.33 23.36 7.28
N HIS A 132 -7.04 22.27 6.57
CA HIS A 132 -6.19 21.17 7.05
C HIS A 132 -4.74 21.59 7.25
N LEU A 133 -4.24 22.58 6.52
CA LEU A 133 -2.86 23.06 6.64
C LEU A 133 -2.71 24.25 7.59
N TYR A 134 -3.70 25.15 7.66
CA TYR A 134 -3.51 26.44 8.34
C TYR A 134 -4.49 26.72 9.49
N LYS A 135 -5.64 26.05 9.56
CA LYS A 135 -6.62 26.32 10.62
C LYS A 135 -6.15 25.72 11.95
N PRO A 136 -6.15 26.49 13.06
CA PRO A 136 -5.78 25.97 14.36
C PRO A 136 -6.69 24.82 14.82
N HIS A 137 -6.08 23.80 15.43
CA HIS A 137 -6.80 22.69 16.06
C HIS A 137 -5.91 22.04 17.13
N PRO A 138 -6.45 21.57 18.26
CA PRO A 138 -5.64 20.98 19.35
C PRO A 138 -4.72 19.83 18.93
N TRP A 139 -5.02 19.11 17.85
CA TRP A 139 -4.16 18.03 17.36
C TRP A 139 -2.80 18.53 16.85
N ARG A 140 -2.70 19.76 16.35
CA ARG A 140 -1.42 20.32 15.88
C ARG A 140 -0.42 20.55 17.02
N GLU A 141 -0.93 20.90 18.19
CA GLU A 141 -0.13 21.21 19.38
C GLU A 141 0.02 20.00 20.31
N GLY A 142 -0.78 18.97 20.07
CA GLY A 142 -0.89 17.81 20.93
C GLY A 142 -1.97 17.96 21.99
N VAL A 143 -2.69 16.88 22.25
CA VAL A 143 -3.72 16.82 23.30
C VAL A 143 -3.16 16.10 24.52
N GLU A 144 -3.12 16.80 25.65
CA GLU A 144 -2.64 16.26 26.91
C GLU A 144 -3.43 15.00 27.31
N GLY A 145 -2.72 13.97 27.77
CA GLY A 145 -3.33 12.69 28.15
C GLY A 145 -3.89 11.84 27.01
N LYS A 146 -3.68 12.23 25.73
CA LYS A 146 -4.12 11.43 24.57
C LYS A 146 -2.99 11.10 23.60
N ASP A 147 -3.26 10.17 22.69
CA ASP A 147 -2.34 9.72 21.64
C ASP A 147 -2.06 10.80 20.58
N GLN A 148 -2.96 11.78 20.45
CA GLN A 148 -2.86 12.86 19.45
C GLN A 148 -1.78 13.86 19.84
N LYS A 149 -0.51 13.55 19.58
CA LYS A 149 0.64 14.43 19.89
C LYS A 149 0.96 15.44 18.80
N ILE A 150 0.56 15.15 17.57
CA ILE A 150 0.78 15.93 16.35
C ILE A 150 -0.44 15.76 15.43
N LEU A 151 -0.54 16.54 14.34
CA LEU A 151 -1.71 16.49 13.45
C LEU A 151 -1.88 15.09 12.82
N TRP A 152 -0.79 14.52 12.33
CA TRP A 152 -0.70 13.18 11.76
C TRP A 152 -0.07 12.21 12.75
N TRP A 153 -0.73 12.03 13.90
CA TRP A 153 -0.24 11.24 15.04
C TRP A 153 -0.25 9.72 14.84
N TRP A 154 -0.71 9.23 13.67
CA TRP A 154 -0.73 7.82 13.32
C TRP A 154 -0.20 7.61 11.89
N CYS A 155 0.49 6.51 11.64
CA CYS A 155 1.22 6.31 10.39
C CYS A 155 0.32 6.26 9.15
N ASP A 156 -0.92 5.82 9.30
CA ASP A 156 -1.87 5.64 8.19
C ASP A 156 -2.19 7.00 7.53
N ALA A 157 -2.12 8.10 8.28
CA ALA A 157 -2.31 9.47 7.79
C ALA A 157 -1.38 9.81 6.62
N LEU A 158 -0.22 9.14 6.53
CA LEU A 158 0.79 9.34 5.49
C LEU A 158 0.36 8.80 4.11
N PHE A 159 -0.69 7.99 4.04
CA PHE A 159 -1.40 7.69 2.79
C PHE A 159 -2.54 8.67 2.52
N MET A 160 -3.20 9.17 3.58
CA MET A 160 -4.47 9.87 3.45
C MET A 160 -4.32 11.31 2.94
N ALA A 161 -3.36 12.05 3.49
CA ALA A 161 -3.17 13.47 3.17
C ALA A 161 -2.03 13.75 2.18
N PRO A 162 -0.80 13.22 2.36
CA PRO A 162 0.34 13.58 1.51
C PRO A 162 0.13 13.38 -0.01
N PRO A 163 -0.45 12.26 -0.48
CA PRO A 163 -0.73 12.11 -1.91
C PRO A 163 -1.70 13.16 -2.47
N VAL A 164 -2.71 13.57 -1.69
CA VAL A 164 -3.66 14.62 -2.09
C VAL A 164 -2.95 15.98 -2.18
N LEU A 165 -2.12 16.30 -1.18
CA LEU A 165 -1.36 17.55 -1.14
C LEU A 165 -0.37 17.64 -2.30
N THR A 166 0.29 16.53 -2.63
CA THR A 166 1.24 16.49 -3.75
C THR A 166 0.52 16.64 -5.10
N ALA A 167 -0.58 15.92 -5.32
CA ALA A 167 -1.39 16.06 -6.53
C ALA A 167 -1.97 17.48 -6.68
N TYR A 168 -2.36 18.12 -5.57
CA TYR A 168 -2.86 19.49 -5.58
C TYR A 168 -1.74 20.52 -5.82
N ALA A 169 -0.56 20.32 -5.26
CA ALA A 169 0.62 21.14 -5.56
C ALA A 169 0.99 21.06 -7.04
N LYS A 170 0.98 19.86 -7.63
CA LYS A 170 1.17 19.65 -9.07
C LYS A 170 0.11 20.38 -9.91
N LEU A 171 -1.15 20.36 -9.48
CA LEU A 171 -2.25 21.04 -10.18
C LEU A 171 -2.11 22.57 -10.16
N THR A 172 -1.71 23.14 -9.03
CA THR A 172 -1.63 24.59 -8.79
C THR A 172 -0.27 25.19 -9.20
N GLY A 173 0.79 24.39 -9.18
CA GLY A 173 2.17 24.84 -9.32
C GLY A 173 2.71 25.56 -8.07
N GLU A 174 2.10 25.36 -6.90
CA GLU A 174 2.45 26.06 -5.67
C GLU A 174 3.17 25.15 -4.66
N ASP A 175 4.48 25.32 -4.53
CA ASP A 175 5.33 24.50 -3.64
C ASP A 175 4.99 24.64 -2.15
N ARG A 176 4.34 25.73 -1.73
CA ARG A 176 3.93 25.95 -0.32
C ARG A 176 3.12 24.78 0.26
N TYR A 177 2.38 24.06 -0.58
CA TYR A 177 1.62 22.87 -0.15
C TYR A 177 2.54 21.68 0.14
N LEU A 178 3.64 21.54 -0.60
CA LEU A 178 4.69 20.54 -0.35
C LEU A 178 5.50 20.91 0.90
N ASP A 179 5.79 22.20 1.11
CA ASP A 179 6.54 22.68 2.28
C ASP A 179 5.80 22.37 3.59
N GLU A 180 4.50 22.71 3.65
CA GLU A 180 3.67 22.39 4.82
C GLU A 180 3.44 20.87 4.96
N MET A 181 3.29 20.14 3.84
CA MET A 181 3.25 18.68 3.87
C MET A 181 4.55 18.12 4.48
N HIS A 182 5.71 18.65 4.09
CA HIS A 182 7.00 18.15 4.57
C HIS A 182 7.17 18.35 6.06
N LYS A 183 6.82 19.53 6.57
CA LYS A 183 6.81 19.80 8.01
C LYS A 183 5.97 18.77 8.79
N LEU A 184 4.72 18.57 8.37
CA LEU A 184 3.80 17.61 9.02
C LEU A 184 4.27 16.16 8.86
N TYR A 185 4.89 15.81 7.74
CA TYR A 185 5.45 14.47 7.50
C TYR A 185 6.63 14.22 8.44
N MET A 186 7.53 15.20 8.60
CA MET A 186 8.68 15.11 9.50
C MET A 186 8.27 14.93 10.95
N GLU A 187 7.20 15.60 11.42
CA GLU A 187 6.63 15.37 12.75
C GLU A 187 6.24 13.89 12.95
N THR A 188 5.56 13.29 11.97
CA THR A 188 5.18 11.86 12.03
C THR A 188 6.38 10.93 11.92
N TYR A 189 7.33 11.23 11.03
CA TYR A 189 8.56 10.47 10.85
C TYR A 189 9.37 10.44 12.15
N ASP A 190 9.63 11.60 12.75
CA ASP A 190 10.43 11.71 13.98
C ASP A 190 9.73 11.03 15.17
N LEU A 191 8.40 11.00 15.18
CA LEU A 191 7.62 10.37 16.24
C LEU A 191 7.52 8.84 16.08
N LEU A 192 7.32 8.33 14.87
CA LEU A 192 6.84 6.96 14.64
C LEU A 192 7.79 6.07 13.83
N TYR A 193 8.76 6.62 13.10
CA TYR A 193 9.68 5.80 12.32
C TYR A 193 10.77 5.20 13.19
N ASP A 194 10.84 3.87 13.20
CA ASP A 194 11.90 3.14 13.86
C ASP A 194 13.10 2.99 12.92
N LYS A 195 14.17 3.73 13.21
CA LYS A 195 15.40 3.75 12.40
C LYS A 195 16.22 2.46 12.46
N GLU A 196 15.97 1.59 13.44
CA GLU A 196 16.63 0.27 13.53
C GLU A 196 15.86 -0.77 12.72
N GLU A 197 14.54 -0.72 12.80
CA GLU A 197 13.66 -1.69 12.14
C GLU A 197 13.26 -1.28 10.73
N HIS A 198 13.45 -0.01 10.36
CA HIS A 198 13.02 0.60 9.10
C HIS A 198 11.51 0.48 8.84
N LEU A 199 10.70 0.58 9.90
CA LEU A 199 9.24 0.46 9.88
C LEU A 199 8.61 1.54 10.76
N PHE A 200 7.35 1.86 10.49
CA PHE A 200 6.56 2.79 11.28
C PHE A 200 5.75 2.06 12.34
N ALA A 201 5.88 2.49 13.60
CA ALA A 201 4.89 2.23 14.63
C ALA A 201 3.56 2.88 14.23
N ARG A 202 2.43 2.21 14.53
CA ARG A 202 1.12 2.72 14.09
C ARG A 202 0.80 4.07 14.73
N ASP A 203 1.07 4.19 16.02
CA ASP A 203 0.96 5.41 16.84
C ASP A 203 1.81 5.22 18.11
N ILE A 204 1.79 6.21 19.00
CA ILE A 204 2.65 6.24 20.19
C ILE A 204 2.49 5.04 21.14
N ARG A 205 1.35 4.32 21.09
CA ARG A 205 1.10 3.16 21.98
C ARG A 205 2.01 1.98 21.65
N PHE A 206 2.54 1.94 20.43
CA PHE A 206 3.40 0.86 19.94
C PHE A 206 4.90 1.22 20.00
N LEU A 207 5.23 2.41 20.50
CA LEU A 207 6.63 2.80 20.75
C LEU A 207 7.14 2.12 22.01
N TRP A 208 8.35 1.59 21.95
CA TRP A 208 9.04 1.07 23.13
C TRP A 208 9.68 2.21 23.91
N THR A 209 9.42 2.24 25.21
CA THR A 209 10.01 3.19 26.17
C THR A 209 11.11 2.55 27.01
N GLY A 210 11.30 1.23 26.88
CA GLY A 210 12.12 0.42 27.77
C GLY A 210 11.36 -0.08 29.01
N SER A 211 10.06 0.21 29.09
CA SER A 211 9.19 -0.23 30.18
C SER A 211 8.83 -1.72 30.06
N PRO A 212 8.63 -2.44 31.18
CA PRO A 212 8.03 -3.78 31.13
C PRO A 212 6.62 -3.79 30.51
N ASP A 213 5.91 -2.67 30.53
CA ASP A 213 4.56 -2.51 30.00
C ASP A 213 4.51 -2.17 28.50
N ASP A 214 5.67 -2.04 27.84
CA ASP A 214 5.74 -1.82 26.38
C ASP A 214 4.99 -2.95 25.65
N LEU A 215 4.15 -2.59 24.67
CA LEU A 215 3.41 -3.58 23.89
C LEU A 215 4.37 -4.39 23.00
N LYS A 216 4.21 -5.72 23.04
CA LYS A 216 5.06 -6.68 22.30
C LYS A 216 4.20 -7.71 21.60
N GLU A 217 4.73 -8.20 20.49
CA GLU A 217 4.25 -9.42 19.88
C GLU A 217 4.44 -10.61 20.82
N LYS A 218 3.73 -11.72 20.57
CA LYS A 218 3.87 -12.97 21.34
C LYS A 218 5.30 -13.51 21.39
N ASN A 219 6.10 -13.24 20.36
CA ASN A 219 7.51 -13.62 20.27
C ASN A 219 8.48 -12.60 20.92
N GLY A 220 7.95 -11.57 21.59
CA GLY A 220 8.71 -10.56 22.30
C GLY A 220 9.24 -9.40 21.45
N LYS A 221 8.97 -9.37 20.14
CA LYS A 221 9.41 -8.29 19.24
C LYS A 221 8.49 -7.07 19.28
N LYS A 222 8.97 -5.95 18.73
CA LYS A 222 8.18 -4.74 18.46
C LYS A 222 6.98 -5.06 17.55
N ILE A 223 5.86 -4.38 17.76
CA ILE A 223 4.65 -4.54 16.95
C ILE A 223 4.73 -3.59 15.75
N PHE A 224 4.88 -4.15 14.56
CA PHE A 224 4.73 -3.42 13.30
C PHE A 224 3.59 -4.02 12.49
N TRP A 225 2.53 -3.23 12.37
CA TRP A 225 1.34 -3.63 11.64
C TRP A 225 1.56 -3.51 10.13
N SER A 226 1.22 -4.58 9.42
CA SER A 226 1.44 -4.70 7.98
C SER A 226 0.64 -3.68 7.18
N ARG A 227 -0.68 -3.56 7.38
CA ARG A 227 -1.44 -2.53 6.64
C ARG A 227 -1.02 -1.11 7.02
N GLY A 228 -0.61 -0.86 8.27
CA GLY A 228 -0.05 0.43 8.71
C GLY A 228 1.18 0.84 7.90
N ASN A 229 2.15 -0.06 7.76
CA ASN A 229 3.33 0.18 6.94
C ASN A 229 3.02 0.16 5.43
N GLY A 230 1.99 -0.59 5.01
CA GLY A 230 1.44 -0.55 3.67
C GLY A 230 0.92 0.84 3.29
N TRP A 231 0.21 1.50 4.20
CA TRP A 231 -0.21 2.89 4.01
C TRP A 231 0.96 3.82 3.75
N VAL A 232 2.00 3.74 4.58
CA VAL A 232 3.16 4.61 4.43
C VAL A 232 3.91 4.34 3.12
N LEU A 233 4.24 3.08 2.83
CA LEU A 233 5.02 2.75 1.64
C LEU A 233 4.24 2.99 0.33
N GLY A 234 2.93 2.69 0.32
CA GLY A 234 2.03 3.05 -0.78
C GLY A 234 1.88 4.57 -0.91
N GLY A 235 1.77 5.29 0.19
CA GLY A 235 1.69 6.75 0.21
C GLY A 235 2.96 7.39 -0.37
N LEU A 236 4.13 6.89 -0.01
CA LEU A 236 5.42 7.33 -0.56
C LEU A 236 5.50 7.14 -2.08
N ALA A 237 5.04 6.00 -2.61
CA ALA A 237 4.99 5.76 -4.05
C ALA A 237 4.07 6.79 -4.76
N LEU A 238 2.89 7.09 -4.20
CA LEU A 238 1.98 8.10 -4.76
C LEU A 238 2.54 9.52 -4.65
N VAL A 239 3.18 9.87 -3.53
CA VAL A 239 3.86 11.16 -3.35
C VAL A 239 4.97 11.32 -4.37
N LEU A 240 5.87 10.34 -4.51
CA LEU A 240 7.00 10.43 -5.43
C LEU A 240 6.61 10.42 -6.91
N GLU A 241 5.43 9.88 -7.26
CA GLU A 241 4.89 9.91 -8.64
C GLU A 241 4.57 11.34 -9.10
N ASP A 242 4.03 12.18 -8.22
CA ASP A 242 3.57 13.54 -8.56
C ASP A 242 4.49 14.65 -8.04
N MET A 243 5.45 14.33 -7.17
CA MET A 243 6.41 15.29 -6.62
C MET A 243 7.38 15.78 -7.70
N PRO A 244 7.63 17.10 -7.81
CA PRO A 244 8.63 17.65 -8.72
C PRO A 244 10.02 17.02 -8.49
N GLU A 245 10.71 16.64 -9.57
CA GLU A 245 12.04 16.00 -9.50
C GLU A 245 13.09 16.87 -8.80
N ASP A 246 12.92 18.19 -8.84
CA ASP A 246 13.80 19.22 -8.26
C ASP A 246 13.29 19.79 -6.93
N TYR A 247 12.23 19.22 -6.34
CA TYR A 247 11.76 19.64 -5.02
C TYR A 247 12.85 19.44 -3.95
N GLU A 248 13.10 20.47 -3.13
CA GLU A 248 14.23 20.54 -2.19
C GLU A 248 14.35 19.32 -1.27
N HIS A 249 13.21 18.80 -0.79
CA HIS A 249 13.18 17.68 0.16
C HIS A 249 12.94 16.32 -0.50
N ARG A 250 12.94 16.20 -1.84
CA ARG A 250 12.64 14.94 -2.53
C ARG A 250 13.55 13.78 -2.11
N GLU A 251 14.82 14.05 -1.86
CA GLU A 251 15.79 13.02 -1.48
C GLU A 251 15.39 12.31 -0.17
N PHE A 252 14.81 13.03 0.80
CA PHE A 252 14.29 12.43 2.04
C PHE A 252 13.25 11.33 1.73
N TYR A 253 12.26 11.63 0.89
CA TYR A 253 11.20 10.69 0.54
C TYR A 253 11.73 9.48 -0.25
N VAL A 254 12.67 9.71 -1.17
CA VAL A 254 13.32 8.63 -1.93
C VAL A 254 14.09 7.69 -1.00
N ASN A 255 14.84 8.23 -0.05
CA ASN A 255 15.62 7.42 0.90
C ASN A 255 14.71 6.65 1.86
N LEU A 256 13.70 7.30 2.45
CA LEU A 256 12.71 6.64 3.30
C LEU A 256 11.99 5.50 2.56
N TYR A 257 11.56 5.75 1.32
CA TYR A 257 10.95 4.74 0.46
C TYR A 257 11.87 3.53 0.27
N LYS A 258 13.15 3.74 -0.04
CA LYS A 258 14.13 2.66 -0.27
C LYS A 258 14.42 1.86 0.99
N GLU A 259 14.57 2.50 2.15
CA GLU A 259 14.79 1.84 3.43
C GLU A 259 13.61 0.93 3.78
N MET A 260 12.38 1.45 3.71
CA MET A 260 11.18 0.66 3.93
C MET A 260 11.02 -0.46 2.90
N ALA A 261 11.25 -0.19 1.61
CA ALA A 261 11.15 -1.19 0.55
C ALA A 261 12.13 -2.35 0.76
N GLN A 262 13.36 -2.06 1.22
CA GLN A 262 14.34 -3.08 1.59
C GLN A 262 13.86 -3.95 2.75
N LYS A 263 13.39 -3.34 3.85
CA LYS A 263 12.87 -4.10 4.99
C LYS A 263 11.66 -4.95 4.63
N ILE A 264 10.71 -4.38 3.88
CA ILE A 264 9.50 -5.09 3.45
C ILE A 264 9.86 -6.29 2.55
N LYS A 265 10.85 -6.16 1.66
CA LYS A 265 11.39 -7.30 0.90
C LYS A 265 11.93 -8.39 1.82
N GLU A 266 12.71 -8.03 2.84
CA GLU A 266 13.34 -8.98 3.77
C GLU A 266 12.32 -9.78 4.59
N VAL A 267 11.22 -9.14 5.01
CA VAL A 267 10.19 -9.79 5.82
C VAL A 267 9.07 -10.46 5.00
N GLN A 268 9.21 -10.54 3.68
CA GLN A 268 8.23 -11.24 2.84
C GLN A 268 8.24 -12.75 3.13
N HIS A 269 7.07 -13.30 3.42
CA HIS A 269 6.96 -14.73 3.69
C HIS A 269 7.12 -15.60 2.42
N ALA A 270 7.35 -16.90 2.63
CA ALA A 270 7.64 -17.85 1.56
C ALA A 270 6.50 -18.01 0.55
N ASP A 271 5.24 -17.84 0.98
CA ASP A 271 4.06 -17.90 0.12
C ASP A 271 3.78 -16.61 -0.65
N GLY A 272 4.56 -15.54 -0.40
CA GLY A 272 4.47 -14.26 -1.11
C GLY A 272 3.67 -13.17 -0.39
N LEU A 273 2.87 -13.52 0.61
CA LEU A 273 2.07 -12.55 1.36
C LEU A 273 2.73 -12.20 2.68
N TRP A 274 2.54 -10.96 3.11
CA TRP A 274 2.89 -10.51 4.46
C TRP A 274 1.73 -10.83 5.40
N ARG A 275 2.04 -11.24 6.63
CA ARG A 275 1.03 -11.40 7.68
C ARG A 275 0.68 -10.04 8.23
N THR A 276 -0.41 -9.96 9.00
CA THR A 276 -0.82 -8.70 9.63
C THR A 276 0.22 -8.17 10.63
N SER A 277 1.00 -9.05 11.28
CA SER A 277 2.23 -8.70 12.00
C SER A 277 3.46 -8.94 11.12
N LEU A 278 4.30 -7.91 10.95
CA LEU A 278 5.52 -8.00 10.14
C LEU A 278 6.65 -8.76 10.83
N LEU A 279 6.75 -8.67 12.16
CA LEU A 279 7.84 -9.27 12.93
C LEU A 279 7.45 -10.55 13.68
N SER A 280 6.15 -10.87 13.75
CA SER A 280 5.60 -12.10 14.32
C SER A 280 4.64 -12.80 13.34
N PRO A 281 5.09 -13.11 12.11
CA PRO A 281 4.23 -13.76 11.10
C PRO A 281 3.74 -15.14 11.53
N GLU A 282 4.46 -15.84 12.40
CA GLU A 282 4.08 -17.13 12.97
C GLU A 282 2.80 -17.08 13.82
N SER A 283 2.35 -15.88 14.20
CA SER A 283 1.08 -15.69 14.92
C SER A 283 -0.16 -15.83 14.03
N TYR A 284 0.01 -15.94 12.70
CA TYR A 284 -1.09 -16.01 11.73
C TYR A 284 -0.84 -17.08 10.67
N ASP A 285 -1.81 -17.98 10.51
CA ASP A 285 -1.70 -19.14 9.62
C ASP A 285 -1.74 -18.78 8.12
N HIS A 286 -2.25 -17.59 7.78
CA HIS A 286 -2.38 -17.11 6.40
C HIS A 286 -1.92 -15.66 6.28
N GLY A 287 -1.41 -15.28 5.10
CA GLY A 287 -1.08 -13.89 4.79
C GLY A 287 -2.32 -12.99 4.68
N GLU A 288 -2.11 -11.70 4.84
CA GLU A 288 -3.15 -10.67 4.81
C GLU A 288 -3.04 -9.86 3.51
N VAL A 289 -4.16 -9.64 2.83
CA VAL A 289 -4.19 -9.17 1.44
C VAL A 289 -4.04 -7.66 1.29
N SER A 290 -4.59 -6.85 2.19
CA SER A 290 -4.56 -5.39 2.02
C SER A 290 -3.15 -4.82 2.18
N GLY A 291 -2.43 -5.17 3.25
CA GLY A 291 -1.02 -4.78 3.43
C GLY A 291 -0.15 -5.29 2.29
N SER A 292 -0.32 -6.57 1.92
CA SER A 292 0.39 -7.18 0.79
C SER A 292 0.10 -6.49 -0.55
N GLY A 293 -1.13 -6.00 -0.76
CA GLY A 293 -1.53 -5.23 -1.93
C GLY A 293 -0.78 -3.91 -2.02
N PHE A 294 -0.71 -3.14 -0.92
CA PHE A 294 0.06 -1.90 -0.89
C PHE A 294 1.55 -2.11 -1.12
N TYR A 295 2.14 -3.16 -0.54
CA TYR A 295 3.55 -3.48 -0.79
C TYR A 295 3.79 -3.90 -2.24
N THR A 296 2.90 -4.72 -2.81
CA THR A 296 3.02 -5.13 -4.21
C THR A 296 2.95 -3.92 -5.13
N PHE A 297 2.02 -3.01 -4.90
CA PHE A 297 1.92 -1.73 -5.60
C PHE A 297 3.22 -0.92 -5.49
N ALA A 298 3.65 -0.61 -4.27
CA ALA A 298 4.76 0.30 -4.06
C ALA A 298 6.09 -0.29 -4.57
N LEU A 299 6.32 -1.59 -4.38
CA LEU A 299 7.53 -2.27 -4.88
C LEU A 299 7.52 -2.39 -6.42
N ALA A 300 6.37 -2.67 -7.03
CA ALA A 300 6.23 -2.70 -8.49
C ALA A 300 6.49 -1.30 -9.09
N TRP A 301 5.88 -0.28 -8.48
CA TRP A 301 6.09 1.13 -8.85
C TRP A 301 7.57 1.50 -8.81
N GLY A 302 8.29 1.18 -7.72
CA GLY A 302 9.71 1.53 -7.62
C GLY A 302 10.61 0.80 -8.62
N VAL A 303 10.24 -0.41 -9.03
CA VAL A 303 10.91 -1.10 -10.15
C VAL A 303 10.64 -0.38 -11.46
N ASN A 304 9.38 -0.01 -11.73
CA ASN A 304 8.98 0.68 -12.95
C ASN A 304 9.63 2.06 -13.08
N GLN A 305 9.80 2.78 -11.96
CA GLN A 305 10.48 4.08 -11.91
C GLN A 305 12.02 3.98 -11.83
N GLY A 306 12.59 2.77 -11.80
CA GLY A 306 14.03 2.56 -11.70
C GLY A 306 14.65 2.92 -10.35
N LEU A 307 13.82 3.17 -9.31
CA LEU A 307 14.28 3.41 -7.94
C LEU A 307 14.74 2.11 -7.25
N LEU A 308 14.19 0.97 -7.65
CA LEU A 308 14.51 -0.36 -7.11
C LEU A 308 15.15 -1.27 -8.17
N ASN A 309 16.12 -2.07 -7.75
CA ASN A 309 16.82 -3.00 -8.65
C ASN A 309 15.87 -4.10 -9.16
N ALA A 310 15.58 -4.11 -10.46
CA ALA A 310 14.65 -5.07 -11.06
C ALA A 310 15.04 -6.55 -10.78
N LYS A 311 16.32 -6.91 -10.77
CA LYS A 311 16.75 -8.30 -10.52
C LYS A 311 16.39 -8.78 -9.12
N GLU A 312 16.41 -7.88 -8.15
CA GLU A 312 16.10 -8.20 -6.76
C GLU A 312 14.60 -8.16 -6.48
N TYR A 313 13.90 -7.17 -7.03
CA TYR A 313 12.52 -6.87 -6.62
C TYR A 313 11.45 -7.48 -7.55
N VAL A 314 11.73 -7.73 -8.84
CA VAL A 314 10.75 -8.37 -9.74
C VAL A 314 10.28 -9.74 -9.23
N PRO A 315 11.15 -10.65 -8.73
CA PRO A 315 10.70 -11.92 -8.17
C PRO A 315 9.80 -11.77 -6.94
N VAL A 316 10.12 -10.80 -6.06
CA VAL A 316 9.36 -10.48 -4.83
C VAL A 316 7.95 -10.04 -5.19
N VAL A 317 7.86 -9.10 -6.13
CA VAL A 317 6.60 -8.53 -6.65
C VAL A 317 5.75 -9.59 -7.35
N LYS A 318 6.33 -10.38 -8.27
CA LYS A 318 5.60 -11.44 -8.98
C LYS A 318 5.07 -12.53 -8.05
N LYS A 319 5.84 -12.88 -7.02
CA LYS A 319 5.40 -13.84 -5.99
C LYS A 319 4.21 -13.30 -5.21
N ALA A 320 4.28 -12.04 -4.77
CA ALA A 320 3.17 -11.38 -4.07
C ALA A 320 1.92 -11.27 -4.93
N TRP A 321 2.05 -10.78 -6.17
CA TRP A 321 0.92 -10.68 -7.11
C TRP A 321 0.24 -12.03 -7.37
N THR A 322 1.04 -13.09 -7.58
CA THR A 322 0.51 -14.44 -7.76
C THR A 322 -0.29 -14.91 -6.54
N ALA A 323 0.15 -14.56 -5.33
CA ALA A 323 -0.55 -14.90 -4.10
C ALA A 323 -1.83 -14.07 -3.91
N LEU A 324 -1.80 -12.77 -4.24
CA LEU A 324 -2.97 -11.89 -4.24
C LEU A 324 -4.07 -12.41 -5.18
N GLN A 325 -3.71 -12.82 -6.40
CA GLN A 325 -4.66 -13.37 -7.36
C GLN A 325 -5.36 -14.64 -6.84
N LYS A 326 -4.66 -15.47 -6.05
CA LYS A 326 -5.27 -16.67 -5.44
C LYS A 326 -6.27 -16.36 -4.33
N CYS A 327 -6.20 -15.16 -3.75
CA CYS A 327 -7.15 -14.69 -2.75
C CYS A 327 -8.39 -14.03 -3.37
N GLN A 328 -8.40 -13.78 -4.68
CA GLN A 328 -9.59 -13.33 -5.40
C GLN A 328 -10.50 -14.53 -5.71
N LYS A 329 -11.78 -14.41 -5.35
CA LYS A 329 -12.80 -15.41 -5.70
C LYS A 329 -13.26 -15.26 -7.15
N GLU A 330 -13.89 -16.30 -7.69
CA GLU A 330 -14.37 -16.32 -9.08
C GLU A 330 -15.36 -15.18 -9.41
N ASN A 331 -16.15 -14.76 -8.42
CA ASN A 331 -17.11 -13.65 -8.53
C ASN A 331 -16.46 -12.26 -8.43
N GLY A 332 -15.15 -12.17 -8.23
CA GLY A 332 -14.40 -10.92 -8.14
C GLY A 332 -14.03 -10.49 -6.72
N MET A 333 -14.67 -11.05 -5.67
CA MET A 333 -14.39 -10.68 -4.28
C MET A 333 -12.92 -10.87 -3.91
N VAL A 334 -12.30 -9.84 -3.35
CA VAL A 334 -10.94 -9.90 -2.80
C VAL A 334 -11.03 -10.29 -1.32
N GLY A 335 -10.73 -11.56 -1.01
CA GLY A 335 -10.77 -12.11 0.36
C GLY A 335 -9.46 -11.93 1.13
N TRP A 336 -9.39 -12.47 2.35
CA TRP A 336 -8.22 -12.39 3.24
C TRP A 336 -7.81 -10.96 3.60
N VAL A 337 -8.77 -10.03 3.59
CA VAL A 337 -8.57 -8.66 4.01
C VAL A 337 -8.93 -8.54 5.49
N GLN A 338 -7.99 -8.10 6.32
CA GLN A 338 -8.29 -7.79 7.72
C GLN A 338 -9.23 -6.58 7.78
N ASP A 339 -10.27 -6.67 8.61
CA ASP A 339 -11.25 -5.60 8.83
C ASP A 339 -10.61 -4.33 9.42
N ILE A 340 -11.37 -3.24 9.53
CA ILE A 340 -10.91 -1.95 10.09
C ILE A 340 -10.26 -2.17 11.46
N GLY A 341 -9.06 -1.60 11.65
CA GLY A 341 -8.27 -1.81 12.85
C GLY A 341 -7.06 -0.90 12.93
N ALA A 342 -6.30 -1.03 14.01
CA ALA A 342 -5.13 -0.22 14.33
C ALA A 342 -3.93 -1.08 14.80
N SER A 343 -4.03 -2.41 14.65
CA SER A 343 -3.08 -3.40 15.14
C SER A 343 -3.19 -4.70 14.33
N PRO A 344 -2.20 -5.61 14.46
CA PRO A 344 -2.29 -6.95 13.91
C PRO A 344 -3.53 -7.72 14.38
N GLU A 345 -4.43 -8.10 13.47
CA GLU A 345 -5.63 -8.90 13.76
C GLU A 345 -5.90 -9.92 12.63
N PRO A 346 -6.52 -11.08 12.91
CA PRO A 346 -6.74 -12.11 11.91
C PRO A 346 -7.69 -11.66 10.79
N ALA A 347 -7.55 -12.32 9.64
CA ALA A 347 -8.46 -12.23 8.50
C ALA A 347 -8.92 -13.64 8.10
N SER A 348 -9.94 -13.73 7.25
CA SER A 348 -10.43 -15.01 6.71
C SER A 348 -10.59 -14.94 5.20
N ALA A 349 -10.73 -16.09 4.54
CA ALA A 349 -10.99 -16.16 3.10
C ALA A 349 -12.24 -15.37 2.65
N ASP A 350 -13.16 -15.10 3.57
CA ASP A 350 -14.42 -14.41 3.32
C ASP A 350 -14.44 -12.96 3.81
N SER A 351 -13.41 -12.50 4.52
CA SER A 351 -13.30 -11.11 4.95
C SER A 351 -12.78 -10.22 3.82
N TRP A 352 -13.49 -9.14 3.55
CA TRP A 352 -13.23 -8.20 2.47
C TRP A 352 -13.49 -6.77 2.96
N GLN A 353 -12.84 -5.79 2.34
CA GLN A 353 -13.10 -4.37 2.56
C GLN A 353 -12.83 -3.58 1.26
N ASN A 354 -13.51 -2.46 1.09
CA ASN A 354 -13.33 -1.56 -0.07
C ASN A 354 -11.86 -1.13 -0.25
N PHE A 355 -11.18 -0.76 0.82
CA PHE A 355 -9.75 -0.41 0.78
C PHE A 355 -8.85 -1.62 0.43
N GLY A 356 -9.27 -2.85 0.73
CA GLY A 356 -8.58 -4.07 0.30
C GLY A 356 -8.69 -4.28 -1.21
N THR A 357 -9.87 -4.05 -1.78
CA THR A 357 -10.06 -3.97 -3.23
C THR A 357 -9.21 -2.84 -3.83
N GLY A 358 -9.18 -1.67 -3.18
CA GLY A 358 -8.30 -0.55 -3.57
C GLY A 358 -6.83 -0.94 -3.67
N ALA A 359 -6.31 -1.61 -2.63
CA ALA A 359 -4.93 -2.12 -2.61
C ALA A 359 -4.66 -3.16 -3.71
N PHE A 360 -5.62 -4.04 -4.00
CA PHE A 360 -5.53 -5.00 -5.10
C PHE A 360 -5.47 -4.31 -6.47
N LEU A 361 -6.30 -3.28 -6.68
CA LEU A 361 -6.30 -2.47 -7.90
C LEU A 361 -5.00 -1.68 -8.07
N LEU A 362 -4.48 -1.09 -6.98
CA LEU A 362 -3.16 -0.46 -6.96
C LEU A 362 -2.08 -1.43 -7.40
N ALA A 363 -2.02 -2.63 -6.81
CA ALA A 363 -1.04 -3.66 -7.17
C ALA A 363 -1.15 -4.03 -8.66
N GLY A 364 -2.36 -4.35 -9.14
CA GLY A 364 -2.59 -4.70 -10.53
C GLY A 364 -2.17 -3.61 -11.51
N SER A 365 -2.42 -2.34 -11.16
CA SER A 365 -2.09 -1.20 -12.03
C SER A 365 -0.60 -1.08 -12.35
N GLU A 366 0.28 -1.37 -11.38
CA GLU A 366 1.73 -1.34 -11.58
C GLU A 366 2.26 -2.64 -12.17
N ILE A 367 1.63 -3.78 -11.87
CA ILE A 367 1.93 -5.08 -12.51
C ILE A 367 1.72 -5.01 -14.03
N LEU A 368 0.70 -4.28 -14.51
CA LEU A 368 0.47 -4.06 -15.95
C LEU A 368 1.61 -3.29 -16.63
N LYS A 369 2.27 -2.38 -15.89
CA LYS A 369 3.37 -1.55 -16.38
C LYS A 369 4.71 -2.29 -16.39
N MET A 370 4.86 -3.37 -15.60
CA MET A 370 6.10 -4.15 -15.55
C MET A 370 6.38 -4.84 -16.90
N ASP A 371 7.52 -4.51 -17.49
CA ASP A 371 8.02 -5.19 -18.68
C ASP A 371 9.00 -6.31 -18.30
N LYS A 372 8.63 -7.54 -18.70
CA LYS A 372 9.37 -8.82 -18.63
C LYS A 372 10.21 -9.09 -17.37
#